data_AF-A0A8H2VII7-F1
#
_entry.id   AF-A0A8H2VII7-F1
#
_cell.length_a   1.000
_cell.length_b   1.000
_cell.length_c   1.000
_cell.angle_alpha   90.00
_cell.angle_beta   90.00
_cell.angle_gamma   90.00
#
_symmetry.space_group_name_H-M   'P 1'
#
loop_
_entity.id
_entity.type
_entity.pdbx_description
1 polymer ?
#
loop_
_entity_poly.entity_id
_entity_poly.type
_entity_poly.pdbx_seq_one_letter_code
_entity_poly.pdbx_strand_id
1 'polypeptide(L)'
;MKYIIEHMEEGFSEWVILEYAQVIRDLGSENLILSSLPEGTTSDMIPKKLLDMGLQWTTKDLSHIHEDIANVEHMKNGRVCLLDPRATTDLQPSEADEFDYFVFGGILGDHPPRDRTKELKEAYPDLLVGRRLGDKQMTTDTAIRTTQIIIRDQTKFEDIKFFDYPEFKFNKYEATEMPFRYVVDKKGKPILPDGMLELIKRDSEQSLDDLL
;
A
#
# COMPACT_ATOMS: atom_id res chain seq x y z
N MET A 1 -14.53 4.02 5.91
CA MET A 1 -13.79 3.94 4.65
C MET A 1 -13.02 2.63 4.62
N LYS A 2 -13.07 1.89 3.51
CA LYS A 2 -12.34 0.62 3.36
C LYS A 2 -11.16 0.80 2.41
N TYR A 3 -10.10 0.07 2.67
CA TYR A 3 -8.87 0.08 1.90
C TYR A 3 -8.63 -1.33 1.37
N ILE A 4 -8.36 -1.43 0.08
CA ILE A 4 -8.20 -2.70 -0.62
C ILE A 4 -6.84 -2.70 -1.28
N ILE A 5 -6.04 -3.72 -1.00
CA ILE A 5 -4.77 -3.95 -1.69
C ILE A 5 -4.97 -5.17 -2.58
N GLU A 6 -4.80 -4.98 -3.89
CA GLU A 6 -4.79 -6.10 -4.84
C GLU A 6 -3.42 -6.80 -4.73
N HIS A 7 -3.39 -7.92 -3.99
CA HIS A 7 -2.17 -8.70 -3.75
C HIS A 7 -2.07 -9.83 -4.78
N MET A 8 -1.55 -9.49 -5.96
CA MET A 8 -1.44 -10.41 -7.11
C MET A 8 -0.05 -11.07 -7.22
N GLU A 9 0.67 -11.17 -6.11
CA GLU A 9 2.00 -11.79 -6.02
C GLU A 9 1.91 -13.20 -5.41
N GLU A 10 2.88 -14.05 -5.73
CA GLU A 10 3.03 -15.34 -5.07
C GLU A 10 3.77 -15.17 -3.74
N GLY A 11 3.04 -15.35 -2.64
CA GLY A 11 3.60 -15.33 -1.29
C GLY A 11 3.87 -13.93 -0.74
N PHE A 12 4.51 -13.88 0.42
CA PHE A 12 4.69 -12.65 1.18
C PHE A 12 6.16 -12.52 1.60
N SER A 13 6.88 -11.58 0.99
CA SER A 13 8.22 -11.23 1.44
C SER A 13 8.19 -10.61 2.84
N GLU A 14 9.32 -10.63 3.55
CA GLU A 14 9.39 -9.98 4.87
C GLU A 14 9.03 -8.50 4.79
N TRP A 15 9.46 -7.81 3.74
CA TRP A 15 9.09 -6.43 3.45
C TRP A 15 7.56 -6.25 3.40
N VAL A 16 6.86 -7.05 2.58
CA VAL A 16 5.40 -6.99 2.42
C VAL A 16 4.69 -7.29 3.75
N ILE A 17 5.19 -8.25 4.52
CA ILE A 17 4.63 -8.58 5.85
C ILE A 17 4.74 -7.37 6.79
N LEU A 18 5.87 -6.67 6.81
CA LEU A 18 6.05 -5.49 7.64
C LEU A 18 5.15 -4.34 7.19
N GLU A 19 5.05 -4.07 5.88
CA GLU A 19 4.13 -3.07 5.32
C GLU A 19 2.69 -3.36 5.71
N TYR A 20 2.18 -4.57 5.43
CA TYR A 20 0.77 -4.90 5.72
C TYR A 20 0.49 -4.90 7.22
N ALA A 21 1.43 -5.34 8.05
CA ALA A 21 1.29 -5.23 9.49
C ALA A 21 1.20 -3.76 9.94
N GLN A 22 1.96 -2.86 9.33
CA GLN A 22 1.86 -1.43 9.63
C GLN A 22 0.53 -0.85 9.17
N VAL A 23 0.07 -1.21 7.97
CA VAL A 23 -1.23 -0.78 7.45
C VAL A 23 -2.36 -1.23 8.38
N ILE A 24 -2.34 -2.47 8.88
CA ILE A 24 -3.34 -2.93 9.86
C ILE A 24 -3.30 -2.09 11.13
N ARG A 25 -2.12 -1.70 11.64
CA ARG A 25 -1.99 -0.81 12.80
C ARG A 25 -2.55 0.59 12.54
N ASP A 26 -2.36 1.12 11.34
CA ASP A 26 -2.79 2.46 10.95
C ASP A 26 -4.30 2.55 10.63
N LEU A 27 -4.89 1.47 10.10
CA LEU A 27 -6.28 1.43 9.64
C LEU A 27 -7.26 0.74 10.59
N GLY A 28 -6.79 -0.22 11.40
CA GLY A 28 -7.64 -1.27 11.96
C GLY A 28 -7.88 -2.39 10.94
N SER A 29 -7.81 -3.65 11.39
CA SER A 29 -7.92 -4.82 10.51
C SER A 29 -9.27 -4.93 9.81
N GLU A 30 -10.34 -4.40 10.43
CA GLU A 30 -11.67 -4.36 9.85
C GLU A 30 -11.75 -3.48 8.60
N ASN A 31 -10.80 -2.55 8.41
CA ASN A 31 -10.80 -1.59 7.29
C ASN A 31 -9.82 -1.95 6.17
N LEU A 32 -9.00 -2.99 6.33
CA LEU A 32 -8.09 -3.48 5.30
C LEU A 32 -8.57 -4.82 4.74
N ILE A 33 -8.55 -4.95 3.42
CA ILE A 33 -8.78 -6.21 2.70
C ILE A 33 -7.65 -6.43 1.70
N LEU A 34 -7.10 -7.64 1.65
CA LEU A 34 -6.31 -8.10 0.50
C LEU A 34 -7.22 -8.85 -0.48
N SER A 35 -7.25 -8.43 -1.73
CA SER A 35 -8.05 -9.06 -2.79
C SER A 35 -7.17 -9.65 -3.88
N SER A 36 -7.79 -10.45 -4.75
CA SER A 36 -7.15 -11.03 -5.94
C SER A 36 -5.91 -11.87 -5.62
N LEU A 37 -5.85 -12.48 -4.43
CA LEU A 37 -4.83 -13.49 -4.15
C LEU A 37 -4.97 -14.67 -5.14
N PRO A 38 -3.86 -15.36 -5.48
CA PRO A 38 -3.90 -16.48 -6.41
C PRO A 38 -4.97 -17.52 -6.08
N GLU A 39 -5.64 -18.04 -7.11
CA GLU A 39 -6.61 -19.12 -6.95
C GLU A 39 -5.96 -20.32 -6.23
N GLY A 40 -6.63 -20.83 -5.19
CA GLY A 40 -6.09 -21.91 -4.35
C GLY A 40 -5.32 -21.43 -3.12
N THR A 41 -5.15 -20.12 -2.92
CA THR A 41 -4.60 -19.59 -1.67
C THR A 41 -5.46 -20.02 -0.48
N THR A 42 -4.84 -20.69 0.50
CA THR A 42 -5.46 -21.14 1.74
C THR A 42 -4.87 -20.39 2.94
N SER A 43 -5.53 -20.49 4.10
CA SER A 43 -5.11 -19.74 5.31
C SER A 43 -3.69 -20.08 5.77
N ASP A 44 -3.18 -21.28 5.52
CA ASP A 44 -1.81 -21.68 5.88
C ASP A 44 -0.73 -21.03 5.00
N MET A 45 -1.11 -20.48 3.85
CA MET A 45 -0.23 -19.71 2.96
C MET A 45 -0.14 -18.23 3.39
N ILE A 46 -1.07 -17.77 4.23
CA ILE A 46 -1.06 -16.40 4.75
C ILE A 46 -0.14 -16.32 5.97
N PRO A 47 0.76 -15.32 6.06
CA PRO A 47 1.66 -15.15 7.19
C PRO A 47 0.90 -15.12 8.51
N LYS A 48 1.28 -16.01 9.44
CA LYS A 48 0.65 -16.12 10.76
C LYS A 48 0.55 -14.78 11.47
N LYS A 49 1.58 -13.93 11.38
CA LYS A 49 1.59 -12.58 11.95
C LYS A 49 0.41 -11.73 11.47
N LEU A 50 0.08 -11.78 10.18
CA LEU A 50 -1.02 -10.99 9.61
C LEU A 50 -2.39 -11.59 10.01
N LEU A 51 -2.50 -12.92 10.04
CA LEU A 51 -3.70 -13.60 10.54
C LEU A 51 -3.98 -13.28 12.00
N ASP A 52 -2.95 -13.33 12.86
CA ASP A 52 -3.06 -12.98 14.28
C ASP A 52 -3.49 -11.52 14.48
N MET A 53 -3.19 -10.65 13.51
CA MET A 53 -3.62 -9.25 13.48
C MET A 53 -5.03 -9.06 12.87
N GLY A 54 -5.69 -10.14 12.45
CA GLY A 54 -7.05 -10.13 11.93
C GLY A 54 -7.16 -9.73 10.46
N LEU A 55 -6.09 -9.91 9.67
CA LEU A 55 -6.10 -9.60 8.23
C LEU A 55 -7.29 -10.28 7.53
N GLN A 56 -8.10 -9.48 6.85
CA GLN A 56 -9.13 -9.95 5.93
C GLN A 56 -8.52 -10.11 4.55
N TRP A 57 -8.77 -11.24 3.89
CA TRP A 57 -8.23 -11.54 2.58
C TRP A 57 -9.20 -12.42 1.78
N THR A 58 -9.11 -12.37 0.46
CA THR A 58 -9.90 -13.20 -0.46
C THR A 58 -9.16 -13.42 -1.77
N THR A 59 -9.45 -14.53 -2.45
CA THR A 59 -9.01 -14.77 -3.83
C THR A 59 -9.94 -14.10 -4.86
N LYS A 60 -11.06 -13.54 -4.41
CA LYS A 60 -12.02 -12.81 -5.24
C LYS A 60 -11.45 -11.46 -5.66
N ASP A 61 -11.83 -11.05 -6.86
CA ASP A 61 -11.53 -9.73 -7.40
C ASP A 61 -12.44 -8.65 -6.82
N LEU A 62 -12.20 -7.39 -7.19
CA LEU A 62 -12.96 -6.22 -6.72
C LEU A 62 -14.49 -6.37 -6.87
N SER A 63 -14.96 -7.07 -7.90
CA SER A 63 -16.40 -7.23 -8.15
C SER A 63 -17.06 -8.21 -7.17
N HIS A 64 -16.29 -9.14 -6.61
CA HIS A 64 -16.82 -10.26 -5.83
C HIS A 64 -16.31 -10.33 -4.38
N ILE A 65 -15.52 -9.34 -3.89
CA ILE A 65 -15.05 -9.29 -2.49
C ILE A 65 -16.19 -9.44 -1.47
N HIS A 66 -17.33 -8.82 -1.75
CA HIS A 66 -18.52 -8.81 -0.89
C HIS A 66 -19.13 -10.20 -0.66
N GLU A 67 -18.78 -11.20 -1.49
CA GLU A 67 -19.22 -12.59 -1.31
C GLU A 67 -18.51 -13.26 -0.13
N ASP A 68 -17.25 -12.91 0.12
CA ASP A 68 -16.40 -13.52 1.14
C ASP A 68 -16.26 -12.66 2.40
N ILE A 69 -16.28 -11.33 2.24
CA ILE A 69 -16.00 -10.38 3.31
C ILE A 69 -17.29 -9.65 3.73
N ALA A 70 -17.89 -10.12 4.82
CA ALA A 70 -19.23 -9.69 5.26
C ALA A 70 -19.40 -8.18 5.55
N ASN A 71 -18.32 -7.44 5.79
CA ASN A 71 -18.36 -5.99 6.05
C ASN A 71 -18.04 -5.14 4.81
N VAL A 72 -18.06 -5.74 3.62
CA VAL A 72 -17.89 -5.09 2.31
C VAL A 72 -19.23 -5.16 1.57
N GLU A 73 -19.78 -4.00 1.23
CA GLU A 73 -20.95 -3.90 0.35
C GLU A 73 -20.53 -4.02 -1.12
N HIS A 74 -21.48 -4.37 -1.99
CA HIS A 74 -21.27 -4.34 -3.44
C HIS A 74 -20.78 -2.95 -3.86
N MET A 75 -19.63 -2.90 -4.52
CA MET A 75 -19.03 -1.64 -4.93
C MET A 75 -19.88 -0.95 -6.00
N LYS A 76 -20.00 0.37 -5.91
CA LYS A 76 -20.82 1.17 -6.82
C LYS A 76 -19.91 1.85 -7.84
N ASN A 77 -20.37 1.88 -9.10
CA ASN A 77 -19.66 2.57 -10.18
C ASN A 77 -19.35 4.01 -9.79
N GLY A 78 -18.11 4.43 -10.05
CA GLY A 78 -17.63 5.77 -9.73
C GLY A 78 -17.33 6.03 -8.24
N ARG A 79 -17.61 5.09 -7.33
CA ARG A 79 -17.39 5.26 -5.87
C ARG A 79 -16.18 4.49 -5.34
N VAL A 80 -15.35 3.96 -6.22
CA VAL A 80 -14.11 3.27 -5.88
C VAL A 80 -12.95 4.07 -6.43
N CYS A 81 -12.14 4.64 -5.54
CA CYS A 81 -10.95 5.37 -5.91
C CYS A 81 -9.80 4.39 -6.15
N LEU A 82 -9.21 4.38 -7.34
CA LEU A 82 -7.96 3.70 -7.61
C LEU A 82 -6.81 4.69 -7.46
N LEU A 83 -5.87 4.40 -6.57
CA LEU A 83 -4.65 5.18 -6.44
C LEU A 83 -3.72 4.84 -7.61
N ASP A 84 -3.54 5.82 -8.48
CA ASP A 84 -2.81 5.70 -9.73
C ASP A 84 -1.74 6.78 -9.90
N PRO A 85 -0.44 6.40 -9.90
CA PRO A 85 0.66 7.32 -10.18
C PRO A 85 0.53 8.08 -11.51
N ARG A 86 -0.22 7.53 -12.48
CA ARG A 86 -0.45 8.11 -13.81
C ARG A 86 -1.75 8.89 -13.95
N ALA A 87 -2.58 8.96 -12.90
CA ALA A 87 -3.76 9.81 -12.95
C ALA A 87 -3.38 11.29 -13.08
N THR A 88 -4.22 12.06 -13.77
CA THR A 88 -3.98 13.49 -14.04
C THR A 88 -4.47 14.40 -12.92
N THR A 89 -5.25 13.87 -11.99
CA THR A 89 -5.86 14.60 -10.86
C THR A 89 -5.40 13.97 -9.55
N ASP A 90 -4.86 14.80 -8.65
CA ASP A 90 -4.48 14.37 -7.30
C ASP A 90 -5.70 14.26 -6.39
N LEU A 91 -5.69 13.28 -5.48
CA LEU A 91 -6.75 13.08 -4.48
C LEU A 91 -6.91 14.32 -3.60
N GLN A 92 -8.15 14.77 -3.38
CA GLN A 92 -8.46 15.95 -2.57
C GLN A 92 -9.31 15.63 -1.33
N PRO A 93 -9.20 16.43 -0.25
CA PRO A 93 -10.03 16.25 0.95
C PRO A 93 -11.54 16.28 0.67
N SER A 94 -11.97 17.09 -0.31
CA SER A 94 -13.39 17.22 -0.70
C SER A 94 -14.00 15.92 -1.24
N GLU A 95 -13.17 14.94 -1.61
CA GLU A 95 -13.61 13.68 -2.18
C GLU A 95 -13.90 12.61 -1.11
N ALA A 96 -13.86 12.97 0.17
CA ALA A 96 -14.08 12.04 1.28
C ALA A 96 -15.46 11.38 1.27
N ASP A 97 -16.49 12.06 0.76
CA ASP A 97 -17.85 11.51 0.63
C ASP A 97 -18.13 10.97 -0.79
N GLU A 98 -17.20 11.16 -1.74
CA GLU A 98 -17.32 10.70 -3.12
C GLU A 98 -17.00 9.21 -3.27
N PHE A 99 -16.06 8.71 -2.45
CA PHE A 99 -15.57 7.33 -2.52
C PHE A 99 -15.93 6.53 -1.26
N ASP A 100 -16.24 5.24 -1.44
CA ASP A 100 -16.50 4.30 -0.34
C ASP A 100 -15.28 3.37 -0.09
N TYR A 101 -14.46 3.20 -1.14
CA TYR A 101 -13.32 2.29 -1.19
C TYR A 101 -12.10 2.97 -1.83
N PHE A 102 -10.92 2.70 -1.29
CA PHE A 102 -9.63 3.08 -1.88
C PHE A 102 -8.84 1.83 -2.24
N VAL A 103 -8.52 1.67 -3.52
CA VAL A 103 -7.82 0.52 -4.08
C VAL A 103 -6.37 0.87 -4.40
N PHE A 104 -5.46 0.00 -3.98
CA PHE A 104 -4.03 0.08 -4.21
C PHE A 104 -3.64 -1.15 -5.03
N GLY A 105 -3.37 -0.97 -6.33
CA GLY A 105 -2.88 -2.05 -7.18
C GLY A 105 -1.46 -2.42 -6.77
N GLY A 106 -1.18 -3.70 -6.50
CA GLY A 106 0.12 -4.20 -6.03
C GLY A 106 1.31 -3.41 -6.59
N ILE A 107 1.90 -2.58 -5.74
CA ILE A 107 2.89 -1.54 -6.13
C ILE A 107 4.32 -2.11 -6.13
N LEU A 108 4.51 -3.30 -5.55
CA LEU A 108 5.82 -3.90 -5.32
C LEU A 108 5.95 -5.19 -6.15
N GLY A 109 7.18 -5.70 -6.30
CA GLY A 109 7.42 -7.09 -6.70
C GLY A 109 7.81 -7.38 -8.15
N ASP A 110 7.30 -6.66 -9.15
CA ASP A 110 7.60 -7.02 -10.55
C ASP A 110 8.86 -6.32 -11.10
N HIS A 111 9.85 -7.11 -11.56
CA HIS A 111 10.94 -6.66 -12.42
C HIS A 111 10.91 -7.43 -13.76
N PRO A 112 10.53 -6.78 -14.87
CA PRO A 112 10.20 -5.35 -15.01
C PRO A 112 8.85 -5.00 -14.37
N PRO A 113 8.67 -3.75 -13.89
CA PRO A 113 7.42 -3.30 -13.29
C PRO A 113 6.25 -3.52 -14.23
N ARG A 114 5.24 -4.28 -13.80
CA ARG A 114 3.95 -4.35 -14.50
C ARG A 114 3.12 -3.15 -14.09
N ASP A 115 2.46 -2.54 -15.08
CA ASP A 115 1.57 -1.40 -14.85
C ASP A 115 0.20 -1.89 -14.37
N ARG A 116 0.18 -2.50 -13.18
CA ARG A 116 -1.02 -3.17 -12.62
C ARG A 116 -2.18 -2.23 -12.43
N THR A 117 -1.90 -0.97 -12.11
CA THR A 117 -2.91 0.07 -12.03
C THR A 117 -3.63 0.28 -13.36
N LYS A 118 -2.92 0.21 -14.49
CA LYS A 118 -3.54 0.26 -15.82
C LYS A 118 -4.40 -0.98 -16.08
N GLU A 119 -3.93 -2.17 -15.74
CA GLU A 119 -4.71 -3.41 -15.88
C GLU A 119 -6.03 -3.32 -15.10
N LEU A 120 -6.01 -2.81 -13.87
CA LEU A 120 -7.22 -2.60 -13.06
C LEU A 120 -8.18 -1.60 -13.71
N LYS A 121 -7.68 -0.48 -14.24
CA LYS A 121 -8.52 0.50 -14.96
C LYS A 121 -9.19 -0.09 -16.19
N GLU A 122 -8.45 -0.91 -16.95
CA GLU A 122 -8.98 -1.57 -18.15
C GLU A 122 -9.98 -2.68 -17.80
N ALA A 123 -9.76 -3.40 -16.70
CA ALA A 123 -10.67 -4.44 -16.22
C ALA A 123 -11.99 -3.87 -15.65
N TYR A 124 -11.94 -2.70 -15.00
CA TYR A 124 -13.10 -2.12 -14.31
C TYR A 124 -13.35 -0.63 -14.69
N PRO A 125 -13.62 -0.34 -15.98
CA PRO A 125 -13.64 1.05 -16.50
C PRO A 125 -14.75 1.93 -15.91
N ASP A 126 -15.89 1.35 -15.55
CA ASP A 126 -17.01 2.08 -14.94
C ASP A 126 -16.94 2.12 -13.41
N LEU A 127 -16.15 1.22 -12.81
CA LEU A 127 -16.04 1.08 -11.36
C LEU A 127 -15.05 2.08 -10.78
N LEU A 128 -13.86 2.13 -11.39
CA LEU A 128 -12.68 2.77 -10.81
C LEU A 128 -12.49 4.21 -11.28
N VAL A 129 -12.29 5.10 -10.32
CA VAL A 129 -11.92 6.50 -10.56
C VAL A 129 -10.48 6.70 -10.15
N GLY A 130 -9.61 7.04 -11.11
CA GLY A 130 -8.19 7.24 -10.85
C GLY A 130 -7.90 8.54 -10.12
N ARG A 131 -7.11 8.46 -9.03
CA ARG A 131 -6.52 9.63 -8.35
C ARG A 131 -5.05 9.40 -8.07
N ARG A 132 -4.26 10.46 -8.17
CA ARG A 132 -2.83 10.44 -7.92
C ARG A 132 -2.53 10.93 -6.49
N LEU A 133 -1.40 10.52 -5.93
CA LEU A 133 -0.84 11.01 -4.67
C LEU A 133 0.47 11.75 -4.93
N GLY A 134 0.39 12.82 -5.73
CA GLY A 134 1.56 13.58 -6.16
C GLY A 134 2.42 12.83 -7.18
N ASP A 135 3.57 13.41 -7.48
CA ASP A 135 4.42 13.08 -8.63
C ASP A 135 5.53 12.06 -8.35
N LYS A 136 5.63 11.55 -7.12
CA LYS A 136 6.67 10.59 -6.70
C LYS A 136 6.06 9.32 -6.17
N GLN A 137 6.72 8.21 -6.44
CA GLN A 137 6.29 6.90 -5.96
C GLN A 137 6.38 6.82 -4.43
N MET A 138 5.38 6.17 -3.84
CA MET A 138 5.30 5.86 -2.42
C MET A 138 5.28 4.35 -2.24
N THR A 139 5.75 3.86 -1.11
CA THR A 139 5.44 2.50 -0.65
C THR A 139 3.94 2.35 -0.39
N THR A 140 3.43 1.12 -0.35
CA THR A 140 1.99 0.87 -0.17
C THR A 140 1.49 1.46 1.15
N ASP A 141 2.23 1.25 2.24
CA ASP A 141 1.88 1.80 3.56
C ASP A 141 1.90 3.34 3.57
N THR A 142 2.85 3.96 2.86
CA THR A 142 2.91 5.42 2.76
C THR A 142 1.77 5.98 1.91
N ALA A 143 1.42 5.33 0.81
CA ALA A 143 0.29 5.73 -0.03
C ALA A 143 -1.03 5.66 0.75
N ILE A 144 -1.24 4.60 1.52
CA ILE A 144 -2.40 4.44 2.40
C ILE A 144 -2.40 5.52 3.50
N ARG A 145 -1.27 5.76 4.15
CA ARG A 145 -1.13 6.79 5.18
C ARG A 145 -1.44 8.19 4.62
N THR A 146 -0.94 8.48 3.43
CA THR A 146 -1.22 9.73 2.71
C THR A 146 -2.71 9.85 2.41
N THR A 147 -3.34 8.78 1.93
CA THR A 147 -4.79 8.73 1.69
C THR A 147 -5.58 9.00 2.98
N GLN A 148 -5.20 8.42 4.12
CA GLN A 148 -5.81 8.73 5.41
C GLN A 148 -5.67 10.20 5.78
N ILE A 149 -4.48 10.78 5.63
CA ILE A 149 -4.24 12.20 5.97
C ILE A 149 -5.12 13.12 5.10
N ILE A 150 -5.28 12.79 3.82
CA ILE A 150 -6.13 13.57 2.91
C ILE A 150 -7.61 13.42 3.25
N ILE A 151 -8.09 12.19 3.38
CA ILE A 151 -9.52 11.88 3.42
C ILE A 151 -10.08 11.93 4.83
N ARG A 152 -9.39 11.32 5.79
CA ARG A 152 -9.83 11.30 7.20
C ARG A 152 -9.43 12.58 7.91
N ASP A 153 -8.18 13.00 7.77
CA ASP A 153 -7.65 14.16 8.51
C ASP A 153 -7.88 15.48 7.74
N GLN A 154 -8.53 15.42 6.58
CA GLN A 154 -8.96 16.57 5.77
C GLN A 154 -7.82 17.54 5.44
N THR A 155 -6.62 17.01 5.22
CA THR A 155 -5.40 17.78 4.97
C THR A 155 -5.03 17.73 3.49
N LYS A 156 -4.80 18.88 2.85
CA LYS A 156 -4.43 18.89 1.43
C LYS A 156 -3.06 18.26 1.22
N PHE A 157 -2.83 17.66 0.05
CA PHE A 157 -1.57 17.00 -0.28
C PHE A 157 -0.37 17.93 -0.10
N GLU A 158 -0.48 19.19 -0.54
CA GLU A 158 0.57 20.20 -0.43
C GLU A 158 0.94 20.59 1.01
N ASP A 159 0.06 20.31 1.98
CA ASP A 159 0.27 20.60 3.40
C ASP A 159 0.90 19.40 4.16
N ILE A 160 1.01 18.23 3.52
CA ILE A 160 1.63 17.04 4.10
C ILE A 160 3.15 17.16 4.01
N LYS A 161 3.83 16.94 5.13
CA LYS A 161 5.29 16.92 5.16
C LYS A 161 5.81 15.60 4.65
N PHE A 162 6.59 15.65 3.58
CA PHE A 162 7.23 14.51 2.96
C PHE A 162 8.75 14.57 3.07
N PHE A 163 9.38 13.40 3.05
CA PHE A 163 10.81 13.21 2.82
C PHE A 163 10.96 12.39 1.55
N ASP A 164 11.57 12.99 0.53
CA ASP A 164 11.81 12.33 -0.74
C ASP A 164 13.18 11.65 -0.71
N TYR A 165 13.22 10.38 -1.08
CA TYR A 165 14.46 9.61 -1.25
C TYR A 165 15.37 9.60 -0.01
N PRO A 166 14.89 9.15 1.17
CA PRO A 166 15.70 9.15 2.37
C PRO A 166 16.89 8.18 2.26
N GLU A 167 18.04 8.64 2.71
CA GLU A 167 19.25 7.83 2.89
C GLU A 167 19.37 7.38 4.35
N PHE A 168 19.40 6.07 4.56
CA PHE A 168 19.60 5.47 5.88
C PHE A 168 21.06 5.05 6.03
N LYS A 169 21.79 5.76 6.90
CA LYS A 169 23.20 5.45 7.24
C LYS A 169 23.26 4.52 8.44
N PHE A 170 23.89 3.37 8.27
CA PHE A 170 24.07 2.38 9.33
C PHE A 170 25.45 2.48 9.98
N ASN A 171 26.48 2.77 9.18
CA ASN A 171 27.83 3.05 9.65
C ASN A 171 28.58 3.99 8.68
N LYS A 172 29.91 4.09 8.78
CA LYS A 172 30.73 4.96 7.91
C LYS A 172 30.75 4.50 6.43
N TYR A 173 30.51 3.22 6.19
CA TYR A 173 30.64 2.56 4.89
C TYR A 173 29.30 2.08 4.33
N GLU A 174 28.26 1.95 5.17
CA GLU A 174 26.94 1.45 4.79
C GLU A 174 25.89 2.56 4.84
N ALA A 175 25.30 2.81 3.68
CA ALA A 175 24.12 3.65 3.51
C ALA A 175 23.23 3.06 2.41
N THR A 176 21.91 3.12 2.61
CA THR A 176 20.92 2.71 1.62
C THR A 176 19.97 3.86 1.36
N GLU A 177 19.88 4.30 0.11
CA GLU A 177 18.85 5.25 -0.34
C GLU A 177 17.59 4.48 -0.72
N MET A 178 16.45 4.88 -0.14
CA MET A 178 15.16 4.31 -0.51
C MET A 178 14.53 5.16 -1.60
N PRO A 179 14.26 4.63 -2.81
CA PRO A 179 13.81 5.42 -3.96
C PRO A 179 12.30 5.78 -3.90
N PHE A 180 11.79 6.16 -2.72
CA PHE A 180 10.39 6.50 -2.47
C PHE A 180 10.23 7.81 -1.70
N ARG A 181 9.03 8.39 -1.81
CA ARG A 181 8.54 9.47 -0.95
C ARG A 181 7.94 8.87 0.32
N TYR A 182 8.26 9.43 1.47
CA TYR A 182 7.74 9.02 2.79
C TYR A 182 7.04 10.18 3.51
N VAL A 183 5.97 9.89 4.24
CA VAL A 183 5.38 10.85 5.19
C VAL A 183 6.32 11.03 6.38
N VAL A 184 6.42 12.26 6.87
CA VAL A 184 7.30 12.65 7.97
C VAL A 184 6.55 12.72 9.30
N ASP A 185 7.14 12.18 10.37
CA ASP A 185 6.61 12.25 11.72
C ASP A 185 6.80 13.64 12.36
N LYS A 186 6.26 13.82 13.57
CA LYS A 186 6.41 15.09 14.33
C LYS A 186 7.86 15.44 14.68
N LYS A 187 8.79 14.47 14.60
CA LYS A 187 10.22 14.63 14.88
C LYS A 187 11.03 14.89 13.61
N GLY A 188 10.40 14.97 12.44
CA GLY A 188 11.11 15.22 11.19
C GLY A 188 11.72 13.97 10.55
N LYS A 189 11.32 12.76 10.97
CA LYS A 189 11.83 11.49 10.42
C LYS A 189 10.82 10.83 9.48
N PRO A 190 11.27 10.15 8.41
CA PRO A 190 10.38 9.34 7.57
C PRO A 190 9.73 8.24 8.42
N ILE A 191 8.42 8.05 8.26
CA ILE A 191 7.70 6.96 8.92
C ILE A 191 7.92 5.69 8.12
N LEU A 192 8.48 4.67 8.78
CA LEU A 192 8.67 3.33 8.24
C LEU A 192 7.84 2.32 9.05
N PRO A 193 7.46 1.18 8.45
CA PRO A 193 6.94 0.05 9.22
C PRO A 193 7.88 -0.40 10.34
N ASP A 194 7.31 -0.82 11.47
CA ASP A 194 8.09 -1.40 12.56
C ASP A 194 8.92 -2.61 12.07
N GLY A 195 10.24 -2.58 12.30
CA GLY A 195 11.18 -3.61 11.84
C GLY A 195 11.77 -3.36 10.44
N MET A 196 11.28 -2.36 9.71
CA MET A 196 11.73 -2.12 8.33
C MET A 196 13.16 -1.60 8.27
N LEU A 197 13.56 -0.76 9.23
CA LEU A 197 14.93 -0.24 9.27
C LEU A 197 15.95 -1.35 9.53
N GLU A 198 15.58 -2.32 10.38
CA GLU A 198 16.37 -3.50 10.68
C GLU A 198 16.47 -4.44 9.47
N LEU A 199 15.38 -4.59 8.71
CA LEU A 199 15.37 -5.32 7.44
C LEU A 199 16.33 -4.68 6.42
N ILE A 200 16.20 -3.38 6.18
CA ILE A 200 17.08 -2.63 5.26
C ILE A 200 18.55 -2.76 5.67
N LYS A 201 18.83 -2.66 6.98
CA LYS A 201 20.19 -2.82 7.50
C LYS A 201 20.75 -4.21 7.17
N ARG A 202 19.98 -5.26 7.41
CA ARG A 202 20.40 -6.64 7.15
C ARG A 202 20.66 -6.89 5.67
N ASP A 203 19.84 -6.33 4.79
CA ASP A 203 20.01 -6.45 3.34
C ASP A 203 21.25 -5.68 2.87
N SER A 204 21.56 -4.53 3.48
CA SER A 204 22.81 -3.79 3.25
C SER A 204 24.05 -4.61 3.63
N GLU A 205 24.01 -5.34 4.75
CA GLU A 205 25.12 -6.19 5.21
C GLU A 205 25.35 -7.38 4.24
N GLN A 206 24.29 -8.04 3.78
CA GLN A 206 24.39 -9.15 2.82
C GLN A 206 25.00 -8.74 1.48
N SER A 207 24.64 -7.56 0.97
CA SER A 207 25.17 -7.07 -0.31
C SER A 207 26.70 -6.90 -0.32
N LEU A 208 27.31 -6.68 0.85
CA LEU A 208 28.77 -6.57 1.00
C LEU A 208 29.45 -7.93 1.08
N ASP A 209 28.85 -8.89 1.77
CA ASP A 209 29.39 -10.25 1.89
C ASP A 209 29.40 -10.98 0.54
N ASP A 210 28.40 -10.73 -0.32
CA ASP A 210 28.34 -11.27 -1.69
C ASP A 210 29.40 -10.64 -2.64
N LEU A 211 30.00 -9.51 -2.26
CA LEU A 211 31.05 -8.81 -3.03
C LEU A 211 32.48 -9.22 -2.60
N LEU A 212 32.63 -10.00 -1.52
CA LEU A 212 33.91 -10.48 -0.98
C LEU A 212 34.23 -11.91 -1.43
#